data_AF-A0A939HVN1-F1
#
_entry.id   AF-A0A939HVN1-F1
#
_cell.length_a   1.000
_cell.length_b   1.000
_cell.length_c   1.000
_cell.angle_alpha   90.00
_cell.angle_beta   90.00
_cell.angle_gamma   90.00
#
_symmetry.space_group_name_H-M   'P 1'
#
loop_
_entity.id
_entity.type
_entity.pdbx_description
1 polymer ?
#
loop_
_entity_poly.entity_id
_entity_poly.type
_entity_poly.pdbx_seq_one_letter_code
_entity_poly.pdbx_strand_id
1 'polypeptide(L)'
;MNVQVLAISPTSQFNAYDVKVNISEEQHDFRMTVKIVSVAGREIQVTNGDEKLLETFRFNQMVALEISKLVSKVYNNEEAKLPAAITEIKMIEDRSNQDIDYPVIDPQQ
;
A
#
# COMPACT_ATOMS: atom_id res chain seq x y z
N MET A 1 12.56 -10.56 5.08
CA MET A 1 12.09 -10.23 6.45
C MET A 1 10.71 -10.83 6.65
N ASN A 2 10.39 -11.49 7.77
CA ASN A 2 9.06 -12.06 7.99
C ASN A 2 8.16 -11.01 8.63
N VAL A 3 7.13 -10.57 7.94
CA VAL A 3 6.22 -9.52 8.43
C VAL A 3 4.79 -10.02 8.36
N GLN A 4 4.05 -9.85 9.45
CA GLN A 4 2.64 -10.22 9.53
C GLN A 4 1.85 -9.09 10.19
N VAL A 5 0.84 -8.57 9.48
CA VAL A 5 -0.12 -7.63 10.07
C VAL A 5 -1.14 -8.44 10.86
N LEU A 6 -1.19 -8.22 12.17
CA LEU A 6 -2.05 -8.95 13.08
C LEU A 6 -3.45 -8.32 13.19
N ALA A 7 -3.49 -6.99 13.31
CA ALA A 7 -4.71 -6.24 13.52
C ALA A 7 -4.59 -4.84 12.95
N ILE A 8 -5.72 -4.31 12.48
CA ILE A 8 -5.91 -2.91 12.11
C ILE A 8 -7.16 -2.46 12.85
N SER A 9 -7.08 -1.38 13.62
CA SER A 9 -8.19 -0.91 14.44
C SER A 9 -8.33 0.61 14.33
N PRO A 10 -9.55 1.15 14.19
CA PRO A 10 -9.74 2.58 14.22
C PRO A 10 -9.38 3.14 15.60
N THR A 11 -8.85 4.35 15.62
CA THR A 11 -8.57 5.09 16.86
C THR A 11 -9.71 6.08 17.17
N SER A 12 -9.58 6.83 18.27
CA SER A 12 -10.48 7.95 18.57
C SER A 12 -10.32 9.13 17.61
N GLN A 13 -9.19 9.23 16.90
CA GLN A 13 -8.96 10.26 15.90
C GLN A 13 -9.52 9.82 14.55
N PHE A 14 -10.27 10.73 13.90
CA PHE A 14 -10.86 10.48 12.60
C PHE A 14 -9.79 10.09 11.55
N ASN A 15 -10.08 9.02 10.80
CA ASN A 15 -9.21 8.42 9.78
C ASN A 15 -7.81 8.00 10.27
N ALA A 16 -7.63 7.79 11.58
CA ALA A 16 -6.41 7.25 12.13
C ALA A 16 -6.62 5.82 12.64
N TYR A 17 -5.64 4.96 12.37
CA TYR A 17 -5.67 3.53 12.63
C TYR A 17 -4.43 3.11 13.41
N ASP A 18 -4.64 2.28 14.43
CA ASP A 18 -3.58 1.51 15.06
C ASP A 18 -3.36 0.22 14.27
N VAL A 19 -2.11 -0.04 13.89
CA VAL A 19 -1.71 -1.19 13.10
C VAL A 19 -0.71 -2.00 13.91
N LYS A 20 -1.09 -3.24 14.24
CA LYS A 20 -0.25 -4.17 14.98
C LYS A 20 0.42 -5.14 14.01
N VAL A 21 1.74 -5.21 14.06
CA VAL A 21 2.56 -5.97 13.12
C VAL A 21 3.56 -6.82 13.89
N ASN A 22 3.67 -8.10 13.54
CA ASN A 22 4.81 -8.91 13.92
C ASN A 22 5.91 -8.77 12.88
N ILE A 23 7.13 -8.49 13.35
CA ILE A 23 8.35 -8.50 12.54
C ILE A 23 9.25 -9.56 13.15
N SER A 24 9.42 -10.68 12.44
CA SER A 24 10.03 -11.89 12.97
C SER A 24 9.30 -12.38 14.23
N GLU A 25 9.85 -12.12 15.42
CA GLU A 25 9.30 -12.55 16.71
C GLU A 25 8.86 -11.38 17.61
N GLU A 26 9.04 -10.14 17.15
CA GLU A 26 8.71 -8.93 17.91
C GLU A 26 7.42 -8.29 17.39
N GLN A 27 6.58 -7.83 18.32
CA GLN A 27 5.37 -7.10 17.99
C GLN A 27 5.66 -5.59 18.00
N HIS A 28 5.25 -4.92 16.93
CA HIS A 28 5.35 -3.48 16.76
C HIS A 28 3.96 -2.90 16.51
N ASP A 29 3.65 -1.83 17.24
CA ASP A 29 2.48 -1.00 16.95
C ASP A 29 2.92 0.24 16.16
N PHE A 30 2.15 0.56 15.11
CA PHE A 30 2.30 1.74 14.26
C PHE A 30 0.99 2.51 14.19
N ARG A 31 1.09 3.82 13.98
CA ARG A 31 -0.04 4.71 13.69
C ARG A 31 -0.08 4.99 12.19
N MET A 32 -1.23 4.82 11.55
CA MET A 32 -1.44 5.21 10.16
C MET A 32 -2.64 6.15 10.03
N THR A 33 -2.60 7.05 9.05
CA THR A 33 -3.67 8.01 8.78
C THR A 33 -4.08 7.96 7.31
N VAL A 34 -5.37 8.13 7.05
CA VAL A 34 -5.92 8.23 5.70
C VAL A 34 -6.51 9.62 5.48
N LYS A 35 -6.18 10.25 4.36
CA LYS A 35 -6.70 11.56 3.98
C LYS A 35 -7.02 11.59 2.49
N ILE A 36 -8.08 12.30 2.12
CA ILE A 36 -8.45 12.55 0.73
C ILE A 36 -7.88 13.91 0.34
N VAL A 37 -7.15 13.97 -0.76
CA VAL A 37 -6.59 15.20 -1.33
C VAL A 37 -7.12 15.40 -2.75
N SER A 38 -7.39 16.64 -3.14
CA SER A 38 -7.79 16.95 -4.52
C SER A 38 -6.57 17.34 -5.35
N VAL A 39 -6.34 16.64 -6.47
CA VAL A 39 -5.26 16.92 -7.42
C VAL A 39 -5.85 16.99 -8.81
N ALA A 40 -5.72 18.15 -9.47
CA ALA A 40 -6.26 18.41 -10.81
C ALA A 40 -7.76 18.03 -10.95
N GLY A 41 -8.56 18.31 -9.90
CA GLY A 41 -10.00 18.00 -9.86
C GLY A 41 -10.34 16.54 -9.60
N ARG A 42 -9.37 15.69 -9.26
CA ARG A 42 -9.58 14.29 -8.86
C ARG A 42 -9.28 14.11 -7.38
N GLU A 43 -10.14 13.38 -6.68
CA GLU A 43 -9.91 12.99 -5.30
C GLU A 43 -8.97 11.77 -5.25
N ILE A 44 -7.90 11.90 -4.46
CA ILE A 44 -6.89 10.86 -4.28
C ILE A 44 -6.82 10.53 -2.79
N GLN A 45 -6.95 9.25 -2.46
CA GLN A 45 -6.71 8.76 -1.12
C GLN A 45 -5.21 8.62 -0.86
N VAL A 46 -4.73 9.21 0.23
CA VAL A 46 -3.35 9.13 0.70
C VAL A 46 -3.33 8.49 2.07
N THR A 47 -2.72 7.31 2.17
CA THR A 47 -2.43 6.61 3.42
C THR A 47 -1.00 6.94 3.86
N ASN A 48 -0.81 7.41 5.08
CA ASN A 48 0.51 7.77 5.63
C ASN A 48 0.78 6.96 6.89
N GLY A 49 1.99 6.42 7.01
CA GLY A 49 2.50 5.88 8.26
C GLY A 49 3.15 6.94 9.14
N ASP A 50 3.28 6.64 10.42
CA ASP A 50 4.11 7.42 11.34
C ASP A 50 5.61 7.26 11.04
N GLU A 51 6.41 8.10 11.70
CA GLU A 51 7.87 8.07 11.57
C GLU A 51 8.44 6.69 11.92
N LYS A 52 7.88 6.03 12.95
CA LYS A 52 8.29 4.69 13.38
C LYS A 52 8.13 3.66 12.25
N LEU A 53 7.03 3.67 11.51
CA LEU A 53 6.81 2.80 10.36
C LEU A 53 7.81 3.09 9.25
N LEU A 54 8.03 4.37 8.95
CA LEU A 54 8.97 4.80 7.90
C LEU A 54 10.42 4.43 8.23
N GLU A 55 10.83 4.57 9.48
CA GLU A 55 12.16 4.16 9.95
C GLU A 55 12.32 2.65 9.92
N THR A 56 11.33 1.91 10.43
CA THR A 56 11.36 0.44 10.46
C THR A 56 11.47 -0.16 9.06
N PHE A 57 10.76 0.41 8.09
CA PHE A 57 10.73 -0.08 6.70
C PHE A 57 11.52 0.78 5.72
N ARG A 58 12.47 1.61 6.19
CA ARG A 58 13.27 2.51 5.34
C ARG A 58 13.92 1.81 4.16
N PHE A 59 14.43 0.60 4.39
CA PHE A 59 15.11 -0.24 3.37
C PHE A 59 14.19 -1.30 2.74
N ASN A 60 12.94 -1.41 3.20
CA ASN A 60 11.97 -2.41 2.75
C ASN A 60 10.62 -1.74 2.46
N GLN A 61 10.64 -0.67 1.66
CA GLN A 61 9.48 0.21 1.44
C GLN A 61 8.26 -0.52 0.86
N MET A 62 8.47 -1.60 0.11
CA MET A 62 7.38 -2.44 -0.39
C MET A 62 6.53 -3.05 0.73
N VAL A 63 7.14 -3.36 1.88
CA VAL A 63 6.39 -3.83 3.05
C VAL A 63 5.49 -2.73 3.60
N ALA A 64 6.01 -1.51 3.76
CA ALA A 64 5.21 -0.36 4.18
C ALA A 64 4.06 -0.07 3.21
N LEU A 65 4.29 -0.24 1.90
CA LEU A 65 3.25 -0.10 0.88
C LEU A 65 2.15 -1.15 1.03
N GLU A 66 2.49 -2.43 1.24
CA GLU A 66 1.49 -3.49 1.44
C GLU A 66 0.67 -3.30 2.72
N ILE A 67 1.31 -2.86 3.82
CA ILE A 67 0.59 -2.48 5.05
C ILE A 67 -0.37 -1.31 4.75
N SER A 68 0.08 -0.31 4.00
CA SER A 68 -0.75 0.84 3.61
C SER A 68 -1.97 0.43 2.78
N LYS A 69 -1.81 -0.56 1.89
CA LYS A 69 -2.93 -1.14 1.12
C LYS A 69 -3.95 -1.84 2.02
N LEU A 70 -3.50 -2.58 3.04
CA LEU A 70 -4.42 -3.20 4.01
C LEU A 70 -5.21 -2.15 4.80
N VAL A 71 -4.56 -1.08 5.25
CA VAL A 71 -5.25 0.05 5.91
C VAL A 71 -6.23 0.74 4.95
N SER A 72 -5.87 0.90 3.69
CA SER A 72 -6.77 1.45 2.66
C SER A 72 -8.04 0.60 2.50
N LYS A 73 -7.92 -0.73 2.51
CA LYS A 73 -9.09 -1.62 2.45
C LYS A 73 -10.00 -1.40 3.65
N VAL A 74 -9.44 -1.39 4.86
CA VAL A 74 -10.21 -1.15 6.09
C VAL A 74 -10.92 0.21 6.04
N TYR A 75 -10.23 1.26 5.57
CA TYR A 75 -10.81 2.60 5.40
C TYR A 75 -12.00 2.60 4.43
N ASN A 76 -11.92 1.85 3.33
CA ASN A 76 -12.97 1.75 2.31
C ASN A 76 -14.08 0.73 2.67
N ASN A 77 -14.10 0.21 3.90
CA ASN A 77 -15.00 -0.86 4.34
C ASN A 77 -14.88 -2.15 3.49
N GLU A 78 -13.71 -2.39 2.90
CA GLU A 78 -13.38 -3.63 2.21
C GLU A 78 -12.82 -4.65 3.20
N GLU A 79 -13.04 -5.95 2.90
CA GLU A 79 -12.52 -7.02 3.74
C GLU A 79 -10.98 -7.09 3.68
N ALA A 80 -10.35 -6.90 4.83
CA ALA A 80 -8.94 -7.19 5.06
C ALA A 80 -8.81 -8.50 5.84
N LYS A 81 -8.35 -9.57 5.19
CA LYS A 81 -8.13 -10.87 5.85
C LYS A 81 -6.94 -10.79 6.78
N LEU A 82 -7.20 -10.67 8.08
CA LEU A 82 -6.19 -10.61 9.13
C LEU A 82 -6.23 -11.87 10.01
N PRO A 83 -5.07 -12.37 10.49
CA PRO A 83 -3.72 -11.84 10.26
C PRO A 83 -3.23 -12.07 8.82
N ALA A 84 -2.52 -11.09 8.24
CA ALA A 84 -2.01 -11.11 6.87
C ALA A 84 -0.49 -11.17 6.83
N ALA A 85 0.08 -12.20 6.20
CA ALA A 85 1.50 -12.24 5.91
C ALA A 85 1.84 -11.28 4.76
N ILE A 86 2.87 -10.46 4.93
CA ILE A 86 3.39 -9.58 3.89
C ILE A 86 4.58 -10.28 3.23
N THR A 87 4.34 -10.91 2.08
CA THR A 87 5.44 -11.40 1.24
C THR A 87 5.98 -10.24 0.43
N GLU A 88 7.31 -10.03 0.44
CA GLU A 88 7.96 -9.10 -0.48
C GLU A 88 7.53 -9.47 -1.91
N ILE A 89 6.74 -8.60 -2.53
CA ILE A 89 6.34 -8.75 -3.93
C ILE A 89 7.63 -8.63 -4.74
N LYS A 90 8.09 -9.73 -5.33
CA LYS A 90 9.01 -9.66 -6.47
C LYS A 90 8.29 -8.79 -7.49
N MET A 91 8.86 -7.63 -7.84
CA MET A 91 8.34 -6.85 -8.96
C MET A 91 8.34 -7.79 -10.17
N ILE A 92 7.17 -8.30 -10.52
CA ILE A 92 6.95 -8.80 -11.86
C ILE A 92 6.93 -7.52 -12.67
N GLU A 93 8.05 -7.23 -13.33
CA GLU A 93 8.01 -6.38 -14.51
C GLU A 93 7.06 -7.09 -15.47
N ASP A 94 5.78 -6.74 -15.41
CA ASP A 94 4.84 -7.09 -16.46
C ASP A 94 5.19 -6.21 -17.65
N ARG A 95 6.29 -6.56 -18.33
CA ARG A 95 6.52 -6.17 -19.72
C ARG A 95 5.66 -7.09 -20.56
N SER A 96 4.34 -6.94 -20.48
CA SER A 96 3.54 -7.22 -21.65
C SER A 96 3.98 -6.21 -22.70
N ASN A 97 4.93 -6.61 -23.54
CA ASN A 97 5.18 -6.02 -24.85
C ASN A 97 3.82 -5.89 -25.52
N GLN A 98 3.25 -4.68 -25.51
CA GLN A 98 2.34 -4.31 -26.57
C GLN A 98 3.23 -4.15 -27.79
N ASP A 99 3.23 -5.17 -28.65
CA ASP A 99 3.53 -4.99 -30.06
C ASP A 99 2.53 -3.94 -30.57
N ILE A 100 2.94 -2.68 -30.53
CA ILE A 100 2.22 -1.61 -31.22
C ILE A 100 2.56 -1.79 -32.69
N ASP A 101 1.73 -2.57 -33.38
CA ASP A 101 1.71 -2.60 -34.83
C ASP A 101 1.21 -1.24 -35.31
N TYR A 102 2.14 -0.32 -35.58
CA TYR A 102 1.81 0.94 -36.23
C TYR A 102 1.38 0.62 -37.66
N PRO A 103 0.16 0.98 -38.10
CA PRO A 103 -0.16 0.90 -39.51
C PRO A 103 0.82 1.82 -40.27
N VAL A 104 1.57 1.23 -41.19
CA VAL A 104 2.37 1.98 -42.16
C VAL A 104 1.38 2.81 -42.98
N ILE A 105 1.36 4.12 -42.73
CA ILE A 105 0.64 5.06 -43.60
C ILE A 105 1.48 5.17 -44.87
N ASP A 106 1.02 4.55 -45.95
CA ASP A 106 1.61 4.71 -47.28
C ASP A 106 1.39 6.18 -47.74
N PRO A 107 2.46 6.97 -47.94
CA PRO A 107 2.33 8.40 -48.27
C PRO A 107 2.05 8.66 -49.77
N GLN A 108 1.36 7.75 -50.47
CA GLN A 108 1.07 7.89 -51.90
C GLN A 108 -0.36 7.45 -52.25
N GLN A 109 -1.39 8.16 -51.78
CA GLN A 109 -2.68 8.32 -52.48
C GLN A 109 -3.32 9.68 -52.19
#